data_AF-A0A3S0CY65-F1
#
_entry.id   AF-A0A3S0CY65-F1
#
_cell.length_a   1.000
_cell.length_b   1.000
_cell.length_c   1.000
_cell.angle_alpha   90.00
_cell.angle_beta   90.00
_cell.angle_gamma   90.00
#
_symmetry.space_group_name_H-M   'P 1'
#
loop_
_entity.id
_entity.type
_entity.pdbx_description
1 polymer ?
#
loop_
_entity_poly.entity_id
_entity_poly.type
_entity_poly.pdbx_seq_one_letter_code
_entity_poly.pdbx_strand_id
1 'polypeptide(L)'
;MNVPKENLQPASTEHADQAAVLTYPWMFGRTFDIMFFFVPILIGVACFTMSQLSWVSSSAIWLFLALDAFGAGPFHFGPTWFAYFDKKNREHWASDRKKQIIFFVAPVLLAVGTTLTFMYVFGVVEILITIWAIQHVVQQNVGILLLYHNQGRGEAIVDRQLEMKSQQYPATLFSLLFFHRIFLLNAPGIGWNIFFAIVAVWAFTPVVRYILELHRQVREGATINVPALAFWVLAITMMIPFAFLGKTFSEAWVIPVTVHWFQYIGLNYAIVKKKYSPDSQFKNDLPKISPMVLFFTTCIGLLVAAVLIMPVGTAVFKSNPLMVKMLTGIWLGVTACHYFLDAFLWRFREAHARQSILPHLMSYRKAPAKS
;
A
#
# COMPACT_ATOMS: atom_id res chain seq x y z
N MET A 1 13.12 60.70 -10.11
CA MET A 1 12.98 60.72 -8.64
C MET A 1 13.88 59.62 -8.08
N ASN A 2 14.96 60.02 -7.41
CA ASN A 2 15.93 59.13 -6.79
C ASN A 2 15.39 58.64 -5.45
N VAL A 3 15.30 57.33 -5.26
CA VAL A 3 15.03 56.71 -3.95
C VAL A 3 16.36 56.53 -3.23
N PRO A 4 16.53 56.97 -1.97
CA PRO A 4 17.79 56.83 -1.24
C PRO A 4 18.07 55.37 -0.90
N LYS A 5 19.33 54.96 -1.03
CA LYS A 5 19.85 53.71 -0.45
C LYS A 5 19.89 53.87 1.06
N GLU A 6 18.88 53.36 1.76
CA GLU A 6 18.94 53.19 3.21
C GLU A 6 19.90 52.07 3.59
N ASN A 7 20.63 52.35 4.67
CA ASN A 7 21.66 51.54 5.29
C ASN A 7 21.15 50.15 5.67
N LEU A 8 21.68 49.12 5.03
CA LEU A 8 21.67 47.76 5.56
C LEU A 8 22.64 47.72 6.76
N GLN A 9 22.09 47.83 7.96
CA GLN A 9 22.79 47.39 9.16
C GLN A 9 23.11 45.89 9.03
N PRO A 10 24.31 45.44 9.41
CA PRO A 10 24.59 44.01 9.48
C PRO A 10 23.68 43.39 10.53
N ALA A 11 22.86 42.43 10.10
CA ALA A 11 22.05 41.62 10.99
C ALA A 11 22.95 41.06 12.09
N SER A 12 22.58 41.36 13.33
CA SER A 12 23.17 40.76 14.51
C SER A 12 23.18 39.25 14.36
N THR A 13 24.38 38.67 14.41
CA THR A 13 24.61 37.23 14.57
C THR A 13 24.18 36.81 15.96
N GLU A 14 22.87 36.87 16.21
CA GLU A 14 22.27 36.09 17.29
C GLU A 14 22.49 34.62 16.93
N HIS A 15 23.19 33.94 17.84
CA HIS A 15 23.26 32.50 17.91
C HIS A 15 21.84 31.94 17.96
N ALA A 16 21.27 31.70 16.78
CA ALA A 16 20.05 30.94 16.64
C ALA A 16 20.31 29.59 17.29
N ASP A 17 19.66 29.36 18.44
CA ASP A 17 19.40 28.04 18.99
C ASP A 17 19.14 27.11 17.80
N GLN A 18 20.03 26.16 17.56
CA GLN A 18 19.86 25.18 16.49
C GLN A 18 18.59 24.38 16.83
N ALA A 19 17.46 24.87 16.32
CA ALA A 19 16.17 24.23 16.43
C ALA A 19 16.35 22.76 16.02
N ALA A 20 15.79 21.86 16.83
CA ALA A 20 15.99 20.43 16.64
C ALA A 20 15.75 20.04 15.18
N VAL A 21 16.82 19.57 14.52
CA VAL A 21 16.79 19.11 13.11
C VAL A 21 15.79 17.98 12.90
N LEU A 22 15.39 17.28 13.98
CA LEU A 22 14.49 16.13 13.94
C LEU A 22 13.16 16.46 14.60
N THR A 23 12.07 16.09 13.93
CA THR A 23 10.70 16.18 14.45
C THR A 23 10.01 14.81 14.40
N TYR A 24 9.02 14.62 15.28
CA TYR A 24 8.29 13.35 15.41
C TYR A 24 6.77 13.51 15.26
N PRO A 25 6.27 14.14 14.19
CA PRO A 25 4.83 14.28 13.97
C PRO A 25 4.25 12.98 13.41
N TRP A 26 3.60 12.21 14.27
CA TRP A 26 2.87 10.99 13.90
C TRP A 26 1.54 11.32 13.19
N MET A 27 1.16 10.52 12.19
CA MET A 27 -0.03 10.69 11.35
C MET A 27 -1.34 10.53 12.16
N PHE A 28 -1.50 9.41 12.86
CA PHE A 28 -2.67 9.16 13.73
C PHE A 28 -2.32 9.10 15.23
N GLY A 29 -1.02 9.08 15.54
CA GLY A 29 -0.46 9.01 16.88
C GLY A 29 0.56 7.89 17.00
N ARG A 30 1.58 8.07 17.84
CA ARG A 30 2.74 7.17 17.94
C ARG A 30 2.38 5.69 18.04
N THR A 31 1.54 5.32 18.99
CA THR A 31 1.19 3.91 19.23
C THR A 31 0.46 3.31 18.03
N PHE A 32 -0.50 4.05 17.47
CA PHE A 32 -1.27 3.59 16.32
C PHE A 32 -0.39 3.41 15.07
N ASP A 33 0.43 4.42 14.78
CA ASP A 33 1.33 4.39 13.63
C ASP A 33 2.34 3.24 13.74
N ILE A 34 2.97 3.06 14.91
CA ILE A 34 3.88 1.94 15.15
C ILE A 34 3.18 0.60 14.90
N MET A 35 1.97 0.39 15.42
CA MET A 35 1.25 -0.87 15.30
C MET A 35 0.82 -1.20 13.87
N PHE A 36 0.33 -0.22 13.11
CA PHE A 36 -0.28 -0.46 11.80
C PHE A 36 0.63 -0.16 10.61
N PHE A 37 1.71 0.62 10.81
CA PHE A 37 2.55 1.07 9.70
C PHE A 37 4.01 0.63 9.81
N PHE A 38 4.51 0.25 11.01
CA PHE A 38 5.91 -0.15 11.20
C PHE A 38 6.10 -1.59 11.67
N VAL A 39 5.46 -1.99 12.79
CA VAL A 39 5.49 -3.37 13.31
C VAL A 39 5.10 -4.46 12.28
N PRO A 40 4.18 -4.21 11.32
CA PRO A 40 3.79 -5.25 10.36
C PRO A 40 4.93 -5.84 9.54
N ILE A 41 6.07 -5.15 9.38
CA ILE A 41 7.24 -5.75 8.72
C ILE A 41 7.83 -6.90 9.53
N LEU A 42 7.85 -6.78 10.86
CA LEU A 42 8.34 -7.82 11.75
C LEU A 42 7.38 -9.01 11.74
N ILE A 43 6.08 -8.74 11.68
CA ILE A 43 5.06 -9.78 11.50
C ILE A 43 5.28 -10.50 10.17
N GLY A 44 5.48 -9.76 9.08
CA GLY A 44 5.77 -10.33 7.76
C GLY A 44 7.03 -11.19 7.76
N VAL A 45 8.11 -10.74 8.40
CA VAL A 45 9.36 -11.50 8.52
C VAL A 45 9.17 -12.77 9.35
N ALA A 46 8.43 -12.69 10.45
CA ALA A 46 8.09 -13.85 11.26
C ALA A 46 7.26 -14.85 10.45
N CYS A 47 6.24 -14.37 9.72
CA CYS A 47 5.42 -15.20 8.84
C CYS A 47 6.24 -15.86 7.73
N PHE A 48 7.13 -15.11 7.07
CA PHE A 48 8.03 -15.66 6.06
C PHE A 48 8.95 -16.73 6.66
N THR A 49 9.54 -16.48 7.83
CA THR A 49 10.44 -17.44 8.49
C THR A 49 9.70 -18.72 8.89
N MET A 50 8.49 -18.59 9.44
CA MET A 50 7.64 -19.72 9.77
C MET A 50 7.23 -20.50 8.53
N SER A 51 6.96 -19.85 7.39
CA SER A 51 6.61 -20.54 6.14
C SER A 51 7.76 -21.36 5.56
N GLN A 52 9.01 -21.13 5.97
CA GLN A 52 10.14 -21.97 5.58
C GLN A 52 10.21 -23.31 6.33
N LEU A 53 9.48 -23.45 7.45
CA LEU A 53 9.44 -24.69 8.21
C LEU A 53 8.47 -25.68 7.56
N SER A 54 8.95 -26.86 7.17
CA SER A 54 8.16 -27.85 6.40
C SER A 54 6.86 -28.28 7.08
N TRP A 55 6.86 -28.41 8.41
CA TRP A 55 5.67 -28.78 9.20
C TRP A 55 4.66 -27.62 9.28
N VAL A 56 5.13 -26.38 9.21
CA VAL A 56 4.27 -25.19 9.15
C VAL A 56 3.70 -25.04 7.75
N SER A 57 4.53 -25.07 6.70
CA SER A 57 4.06 -24.91 5.31
C SER A 57 3.09 -26.02 4.87
N SER A 58 3.20 -27.21 5.46
CA SER A 58 2.26 -28.32 5.23
C SER A 58 1.01 -28.27 6.13
N SER A 59 0.97 -27.36 7.11
CA SER A 59 -0.16 -27.21 8.03
C SER A 59 -1.31 -26.49 7.34
N ALA A 60 -2.48 -27.11 7.35
CA ALA A 60 -3.72 -26.47 6.89
C ALA A 60 -4.02 -25.18 7.69
N ILE A 61 -3.67 -25.13 8.98
CA ILE A 61 -3.85 -23.96 9.85
C ILE A 61 -2.92 -22.83 9.41
N TRP A 62 -1.69 -23.15 9.00
CA TRP A 62 -0.76 -22.14 8.51
C TRP A 62 -1.13 -21.64 7.12
N LEU A 63 -1.49 -22.54 6.20
CA LEU A 63 -2.01 -22.15 4.90
C LEU A 63 -3.23 -21.24 5.06
N PHE A 64 -4.10 -21.57 6.02
CA PHE A 64 -5.22 -20.73 6.46
C PHE A 64 -4.77 -19.37 6.98
N LEU A 65 -3.86 -19.29 7.97
CA LEU A 65 -3.41 -18.00 8.49
C LEU A 65 -2.66 -17.17 7.43
N ALA A 66 -1.83 -17.78 6.61
CA ALA A 66 -1.04 -17.10 5.59
C ALA A 66 -1.90 -16.59 4.43
N LEU A 67 -2.87 -17.39 3.95
CA LEU A 67 -3.80 -16.98 2.88
C LEU A 67 -4.92 -16.07 3.37
N ASP A 68 -5.44 -16.27 4.57
CA ASP A 68 -6.66 -15.59 5.02
C ASP A 68 -6.35 -14.35 5.88
N ALA A 69 -5.27 -14.41 6.68
CA ALA A 69 -4.85 -13.31 7.56
C ALA A 69 -3.70 -12.45 7.01
N PHE A 70 -2.99 -12.88 5.95
CA PHE A 70 -1.82 -12.14 5.43
C PHE A 70 -1.67 -12.03 3.89
N GLY A 71 -2.63 -12.47 3.06
CA GLY A 71 -2.58 -12.16 1.61
C GLY A 71 -3.89 -12.31 0.86
N ALA A 72 -4.41 -11.36 0.10
CA ALA A 72 -5.78 -11.34 -0.52
C ALA A 72 -6.99 -12.00 0.25
N GLY A 73 -6.87 -12.29 1.54
CA GLY A 73 -7.98 -12.70 2.37
C GLY A 73 -8.96 -11.59 2.79
N PRO A 74 -10.07 -11.97 3.43
CA PRO A 74 -11.23 -11.16 3.76
C PRO A 74 -10.97 -9.92 4.60
N PHE A 75 -9.99 -9.96 5.49
CA PHE A 75 -9.71 -8.86 6.41
C PHE A 75 -9.22 -7.60 5.69
N HIS A 76 -8.62 -7.79 4.51
CA HIS A 76 -8.18 -6.72 3.64
C HIS A 76 -9.27 -6.25 2.66
N PHE A 77 -10.08 -7.16 2.14
CA PHE A 77 -11.18 -6.79 1.22
C PHE A 77 -12.43 -6.28 1.94
N GLY A 78 -12.65 -6.65 3.20
CA GLY A 78 -13.75 -6.20 4.05
C GLY A 78 -13.94 -4.68 4.03
N PRO A 79 -12.90 -3.87 4.28
CA PRO A 79 -12.99 -2.41 4.21
C PRO A 79 -13.32 -1.85 2.82
N THR A 80 -12.90 -2.51 1.73
CA THR A 80 -13.25 -2.08 0.36
C THR A 80 -14.78 -2.07 0.17
N TRP A 81 -15.52 -2.91 0.88
CA TRP A 81 -16.99 -2.90 0.85
C TRP A 81 -17.63 -1.62 1.36
N PHE A 82 -16.96 -0.87 2.26
CA PHE A 82 -17.47 0.43 2.68
C PHE A 82 -17.63 1.38 1.50
N ALA A 83 -16.84 1.23 0.44
CA ALA A 83 -17.03 2.01 -0.77
C ALA A 83 -18.37 1.75 -1.47
N TYR A 84 -18.84 0.51 -1.45
CA TYR A 84 -20.14 0.11 -2.02
C TYR A 84 -21.31 0.41 -1.08
N PHE A 85 -21.09 0.32 0.23
CA PHE A 85 -22.13 0.53 1.24
C PHE A 85 -22.25 1.98 1.72
N ASP A 86 -21.29 2.85 1.42
CA ASP A 86 -21.39 4.27 1.70
C ASP A 86 -22.34 4.95 0.71
N LYS A 87 -23.37 5.61 1.25
CA LYS A 87 -24.42 6.29 0.49
C LYS A 87 -23.84 7.33 -0.48
N LYS A 88 -22.91 8.18 -0.03
CA LYS A 88 -22.32 9.23 -0.86
C LYS A 88 -21.47 8.68 -1.99
N ASN A 89 -20.74 7.59 -1.73
CA ASN A 89 -20.01 6.88 -2.78
C ASN A 89 -20.97 6.29 -3.82
N ARG A 90 -22.05 5.62 -3.39
CA ARG A 90 -23.06 5.12 -4.32
C ARG A 90 -23.67 6.23 -5.16
N GLU A 91 -24.10 7.32 -4.54
CA GLU A 91 -24.69 8.46 -5.24
C GLU A 91 -23.69 9.07 -6.25
N HIS A 92 -22.42 9.19 -5.87
CA HIS A 92 -21.38 9.70 -6.76
C HIS A 92 -21.14 8.80 -7.98
N TRP A 93 -20.99 7.49 -7.76
CA TRP A 93 -20.72 6.54 -8.85
C TRP A 93 -21.98 6.24 -9.67
N ALA A 94 -23.16 6.44 -9.08
CA ALA A 94 -24.45 6.37 -9.78
C ALA A 94 -24.82 7.66 -10.52
N SER A 95 -24.09 8.76 -10.35
CA SER A 95 -24.47 10.06 -10.90
C SER A 95 -24.45 10.13 -12.44
N ASP A 96 -23.72 9.23 -13.09
CA ASP A 96 -23.52 9.19 -14.54
C ASP A 96 -23.28 7.74 -15.01
N ARG A 97 -23.70 7.43 -16.24
CA ARG A 97 -23.60 6.08 -16.81
C ARG A 97 -22.16 5.60 -16.95
N LYS A 98 -21.22 6.47 -17.33
CA LYS A 98 -19.81 6.09 -17.47
C LYS A 98 -19.22 5.73 -16.11
N LYS A 99 -19.49 6.52 -15.06
CA LYS A 99 -19.08 6.20 -13.69
C LYS A 99 -19.70 4.89 -13.18
N GLN A 100 -20.98 4.66 -13.46
CA GLN A 100 -21.65 3.41 -13.09
C GLN A 100 -20.97 2.21 -13.74
N ILE A 101 -20.70 2.28 -15.05
CA ILE A 101 -20.01 1.21 -15.77
C ILE A 101 -18.63 0.96 -15.16
N ILE A 102 -17.85 2.02 -14.93
CA ILE A 102 -16.51 1.91 -14.34
C ILE A 102 -16.58 1.28 -12.94
N PHE A 103 -17.53 1.66 -12.09
CA PHE A 103 -17.52 1.25 -10.70
C PHE A 103 -18.21 -0.10 -10.42
N PHE A 104 -19.26 -0.44 -11.19
CA PHE A 104 -20.06 -1.65 -10.96
C PHE A 104 -19.84 -2.74 -12.01
N VAL A 105 -19.66 -2.38 -13.27
CA VAL A 105 -19.56 -3.35 -14.38
C VAL A 105 -18.12 -3.76 -14.64
N ALA A 106 -17.19 -2.79 -14.69
CA ALA A 106 -15.79 -3.07 -15.01
C ALA A 106 -15.10 -4.03 -14.04
N PRO A 107 -15.33 -4.00 -12.71
CA PRO A 107 -14.77 -5.00 -11.80
C PRO A 107 -15.27 -6.41 -12.13
N VAL A 108 -16.57 -6.60 -12.37
CA VAL A 108 -17.11 -7.92 -12.73
C VAL A 108 -16.49 -8.46 -14.02
N LEU A 109 -16.40 -7.61 -15.05
CA LEU A 109 -15.75 -7.98 -16.31
C LEU A 109 -14.26 -8.28 -16.12
N LEU A 110 -13.56 -7.53 -15.26
CA LEU A 110 -12.16 -7.74 -14.94
C LEU A 110 -11.95 -9.07 -14.20
N ALA A 111 -12.79 -9.40 -13.22
CA ALA A 111 -12.74 -10.68 -12.51
C ALA A 111 -12.96 -11.86 -13.46
N VAL A 112 -14.03 -11.81 -14.26
CA VAL A 112 -14.37 -12.86 -15.23
C VAL A 112 -13.28 -12.99 -16.28
N GLY A 113 -12.85 -11.88 -16.88
CA GLY A 113 -11.79 -11.85 -17.87
C GLY A 113 -10.48 -12.42 -17.32
N THR A 114 -10.04 -11.98 -16.14
CA THR A 114 -8.82 -12.50 -15.49
C THR A 114 -8.93 -14.00 -15.23
N THR A 115 -10.08 -14.46 -14.73
CA THR A 115 -10.34 -15.89 -14.47
C THR A 115 -10.22 -16.71 -15.75
N LEU A 116 -10.93 -16.31 -16.80
CA LEU A 116 -10.93 -17.02 -18.09
C LEU A 116 -9.54 -16.99 -18.72
N THR A 117 -8.86 -15.84 -18.77
CA THR A 117 -7.52 -15.73 -19.33
C THR A 117 -6.50 -16.56 -18.56
N PHE A 118 -6.60 -16.63 -17.23
CA PHE A 118 -5.70 -17.45 -16.40
C PHE A 118 -5.81 -18.94 -16.74
N MET A 119 -7.00 -19.43 -17.08
CA MET A 119 -7.19 -20.83 -17.47
C MET A 119 -6.40 -21.21 -18.72
N TYR A 120 -6.18 -20.26 -19.65
CA TYR A 120 -5.47 -20.50 -20.91
C TYR A 120 -3.98 -20.11 -20.87
N VAL A 121 -3.63 -18.97 -20.26
CA VAL A 121 -2.26 -18.40 -20.28
C VAL A 121 -1.80 -17.94 -18.90
N PHE A 122 -1.86 -18.85 -17.92
CA PHE A 122 -1.61 -18.56 -16.49
C PHE A 122 -0.34 -17.72 -16.23
N GLY A 123 0.81 -18.08 -16.83
CA GLY A 123 2.07 -17.39 -16.57
C GLY A 123 2.07 -15.92 -16.99
N VAL A 124 1.39 -15.57 -18.09
CA VAL A 124 1.24 -14.16 -18.51
C VAL A 124 0.37 -13.39 -17.52
N VAL A 125 -0.72 -14.00 -17.07
CA VAL A 125 -1.61 -13.37 -16.07
C VAL A 125 -0.89 -13.17 -14.74
N GLU A 126 -0.12 -14.14 -14.26
CA GLU A 126 0.66 -14.00 -13.02
C GLU A 126 1.67 -12.85 -13.11
N ILE A 127 2.37 -12.70 -14.24
CA ILE A 127 3.30 -11.59 -14.46
C ILE A 127 2.56 -10.25 -14.44
N LEU A 128 1.46 -10.13 -15.20
CA LEU A 128 0.70 -8.89 -15.30
C LEU A 128 0.09 -8.47 -13.95
N ILE A 129 -0.50 -9.43 -13.23
CA ILE A 129 -1.06 -9.19 -11.89
C ILE A 129 0.05 -8.84 -10.90
N THR A 130 1.21 -9.48 -10.98
CA THR A 130 2.35 -9.15 -10.12
C THR A 130 2.85 -7.74 -10.38
N ILE A 131 3.01 -7.33 -11.64
CA ILE A 131 3.39 -5.96 -12.01
C ILE A 131 2.37 -4.95 -11.46
N TRP A 132 1.07 -5.22 -11.63
CA TRP A 132 0.03 -4.34 -11.12
C TRP A 132 0.02 -4.30 -9.58
N ALA A 133 0.19 -5.43 -8.92
CA ALA A 133 0.29 -5.51 -7.46
C ALA A 133 1.48 -4.68 -6.94
N ILE A 134 2.65 -4.77 -7.58
CA ILE A 134 3.83 -3.96 -7.22
C ILE A 134 3.51 -2.48 -7.36
N GLN A 135 2.94 -2.07 -8.50
CA GLN A 135 2.50 -0.70 -8.72
C GLN A 135 1.50 -0.24 -7.65
N HIS A 136 0.51 -1.06 -7.34
CA HIS A 136 -0.52 -0.77 -6.35
C HIS A 136 0.07 -0.54 -4.96
N VAL A 137 0.96 -1.45 -4.52
CA VAL A 137 1.66 -1.35 -3.23
C VAL A 137 2.53 -0.09 -3.16
N VAL A 138 3.29 0.21 -4.22
CA VAL A 138 4.11 1.44 -4.28
C VAL A 138 3.22 2.70 -4.23
N GLN A 139 2.11 2.73 -4.96
CA GLN A 139 1.20 3.89 -4.95
C GLN A 139 0.55 4.08 -3.57
N GLN A 140 0.18 3.00 -2.86
CA GLN A 140 -0.30 3.09 -1.49
C GLN A 140 0.79 3.69 -0.58
N ASN A 141 2.02 3.19 -0.64
CA ASN A 141 3.12 3.69 0.18
C ASN A 141 3.40 5.18 -0.07
N VAL A 142 3.44 5.61 -1.33
CA VAL A 142 3.56 7.04 -1.67
C VAL A 142 2.39 7.82 -1.08
N GLY A 143 1.16 7.31 -1.20
CA GLY A 143 -0.02 7.93 -0.58
C GLY A 143 0.11 8.11 0.94
N ILE A 144 0.58 7.07 1.65
CA ILE A 144 0.79 7.11 3.11
C ILE A 144 1.93 8.07 3.48
N LEU A 145 3.04 8.06 2.74
CA LEU A 145 4.16 8.96 2.99
C LEU A 145 3.74 10.43 2.87
N LEU A 146 2.92 10.76 1.85
CA LEU A 146 2.31 12.08 1.71
C LEU A 146 1.39 12.46 2.89
N LEU A 147 0.77 11.48 3.57
CA LEU A 147 0.00 11.72 4.78
C LEU A 147 0.88 11.94 6.03
N TYR A 148 2.11 11.44 6.06
CA TYR A 148 3.07 11.77 7.12
C TYR A 148 3.59 13.20 7.01
N HIS A 149 3.74 13.72 5.79
CA HIS A 149 4.26 15.07 5.55
C HIS A 149 3.32 16.18 6.08
N ASN A 150 3.87 17.07 6.90
CA ASN A 150 3.23 18.26 7.45
C ASN A 150 3.61 19.51 6.66
N GLN A 151 2.96 19.66 5.50
CA GLN A 151 3.12 20.85 4.66
C GLN A 151 2.94 22.13 5.48
N GLY A 152 3.87 23.08 5.33
CA GLY A 152 3.83 24.38 5.98
C GLY A 152 4.41 24.43 7.41
N ARG A 153 5.11 23.38 7.88
CA ARG A 153 5.78 23.37 9.21
C ARG A 153 7.31 23.39 9.15
N GLY A 154 7.89 23.89 8.07
CA GLY A 154 9.35 23.90 7.88
C GLY A 154 9.96 22.49 7.80
N GLU A 155 9.18 21.51 7.36
CA GLU A 155 9.63 20.13 7.12
C GLU A 155 10.36 20.05 5.77
N ALA A 156 11.44 19.28 5.73
CA ALA A 156 12.11 18.91 4.50
C ALA A 156 11.24 17.91 3.71
N ILE A 157 10.75 18.33 2.54
CA ILE A 157 9.84 17.56 1.70
C ILE A 157 10.39 17.61 0.27
N VAL A 158 10.65 16.44 -0.31
CA VAL A 158 11.10 16.34 -1.70
C VAL A 158 9.94 16.53 -2.69
N ASP A 159 10.26 16.78 -3.96
CA ASP A 159 9.24 16.74 -5.01
C ASP A 159 8.57 15.36 -5.11
N ARG A 160 7.26 15.37 -5.33
CA ARG A 160 6.41 14.18 -5.45
C ARG A 160 6.88 13.21 -6.54
N GLN A 161 7.39 13.70 -7.66
CA GLN A 161 7.91 12.80 -8.71
C GLN A 161 9.16 12.06 -8.25
N LEU A 162 10.05 12.76 -7.53
CA LEU A 162 11.26 12.15 -6.98
C LEU A 162 10.91 11.13 -5.90
N GLU A 163 9.99 11.47 -4.99
CA GLU A 163 9.47 10.55 -3.98
C GLU A 163 8.92 9.27 -4.59
N MET A 164 8.01 9.38 -5.56
CA MET A 164 7.43 8.23 -6.24
C MET A 164 8.49 7.38 -6.95
N LYS A 165 9.42 8.01 -7.69
CA LYS A 165 10.48 7.29 -8.41
C LYS A 165 11.46 6.59 -7.47
N SER A 166 11.75 7.20 -6.31
CA SER A 166 12.64 6.62 -5.30
C SER A 166 12.10 5.32 -4.69
N GLN A 167 10.78 5.10 -4.74
CA GLN A 167 10.15 3.84 -4.31
C GLN A 167 9.91 2.89 -5.49
N GLN A 168 9.41 3.42 -6.61
CA GLN A 168 9.03 2.62 -7.78
C GLN A 168 10.23 1.93 -8.43
N TYR A 169 11.35 2.63 -8.63
CA TYR A 169 12.44 2.06 -9.41
C TYR A 169 13.17 0.93 -8.67
N PRO A 170 13.47 1.04 -7.35
CA PRO A 170 13.96 -0.10 -6.58
C PRO A 170 12.98 -1.28 -6.58
N ALA A 171 11.67 -1.04 -6.45
CA ALA A 171 10.67 -2.09 -6.53
C ALA A 171 10.70 -2.81 -7.89
N THR A 172 10.85 -2.06 -8.99
CA THR A 172 11.02 -2.62 -10.34
C THR A 172 12.30 -3.44 -10.46
N LEU A 173 13.45 -2.95 -9.97
CA LEU A 173 14.70 -3.71 -9.96
C LEU A 173 14.54 -5.05 -9.22
N PHE A 174 13.99 -5.02 -8.01
CA PHE A 174 13.82 -6.24 -7.20
C PHE A 174 12.89 -7.24 -7.87
N SER A 175 11.85 -6.76 -8.55
CA SER A 175 10.90 -7.59 -9.28
C SER A 175 11.50 -8.17 -10.56
N LEU A 176 12.36 -7.43 -11.26
CA LEU A 176 13.10 -7.96 -12.43
C LEU A 176 14.08 -9.05 -12.02
N LEU A 177 14.79 -8.87 -10.90
CA LEU A 177 15.65 -9.91 -10.33
C LEU A 177 14.84 -11.17 -9.98
N PHE A 178 13.66 -10.99 -9.39
CA PHE A 178 12.73 -12.09 -9.12
C PHE A 178 12.32 -12.82 -10.41
N PHE A 179 11.87 -12.09 -11.44
CA PHE A 179 11.45 -12.72 -12.69
C PHE A 179 12.59 -13.44 -13.40
N HIS A 180 13.81 -12.91 -13.36
CA HIS A 180 14.98 -13.61 -13.87
C HIS A 180 15.26 -14.91 -13.10
N ARG A 181 15.14 -14.90 -11.77
CA ARG A 181 15.29 -16.11 -10.95
C ARG A 181 14.22 -17.16 -11.28
N ILE A 182 12.96 -16.75 -11.40
CA ILE A 182 11.83 -17.68 -11.54
C ILE A 182 11.65 -18.18 -12.98
N PHE A 183 11.69 -17.29 -13.97
CA PHE A 183 11.41 -17.65 -15.36
C PHE A 183 12.67 -18.01 -16.15
N LEU A 184 13.82 -17.43 -15.80
CA LEU A 184 15.08 -17.70 -16.48
C LEU A 184 16.01 -18.60 -15.67
N LEU A 185 15.57 -19.11 -14.51
CA LEU A 185 16.30 -20.06 -13.67
C LEU A 185 17.74 -19.62 -13.34
N ASN A 186 17.95 -18.30 -13.19
CA ASN A 186 19.28 -17.71 -13.05
C ASN A 186 20.24 -18.07 -14.19
N ALA A 187 19.75 -18.07 -15.43
CA ALA A 187 20.54 -18.30 -16.63
C ALA A 187 21.88 -17.54 -16.53
N PRO A 188 23.02 -18.23 -16.48
CA PRO A 188 24.30 -17.57 -16.28
C PRO A 188 24.65 -16.76 -17.53
N GLY A 189 25.17 -15.55 -17.33
CA GLY A 189 25.62 -14.73 -18.44
C GLY A 189 26.13 -13.37 -18.00
N ILE A 190 27.32 -12.99 -18.49
CA ILE A 190 27.89 -11.66 -18.22
C ILE A 190 26.95 -10.54 -18.70
N GLY A 191 26.20 -10.77 -19.78
CA GLY A 191 25.19 -9.83 -20.28
C GLY A 191 24.09 -9.53 -19.27
N TRP A 192 23.57 -10.55 -18.56
CA TRP A 192 22.59 -10.36 -17.50
C TRP A 192 23.15 -9.57 -16.32
N ASN A 193 24.40 -9.87 -15.92
CA ASN A 193 25.07 -9.14 -14.85
C ASN A 193 25.25 -7.65 -15.20
N ILE A 194 25.70 -7.36 -16.43
CA ILE A 194 25.83 -5.98 -16.93
C ILE A 194 24.46 -5.30 -16.97
N PHE A 195 23.44 -5.96 -17.51
CA PHE A 195 22.08 -5.44 -17.56
C PHE A 195 21.57 -5.07 -16.15
N PHE A 196 21.67 -5.99 -15.18
CA PHE A 196 21.22 -5.71 -13.81
C PHE A 196 22.05 -4.64 -13.11
N ALA A 197 23.35 -4.54 -13.39
CA ALA A 197 24.18 -3.45 -12.87
C ALA A 197 23.69 -2.09 -13.39
N ILE A 198 23.40 -1.97 -14.70
CA ILE A 198 22.85 -0.75 -15.30
C ILE A 198 21.49 -0.40 -14.70
N VAL A 199 20.58 -1.39 -14.63
CA VAL A 199 19.25 -1.20 -14.05
C VAL A 199 19.35 -0.83 -12.56
N ALA A 200 20.30 -1.39 -11.82
CA ALA A 200 20.52 -1.04 -10.42
C ALA A 200 20.99 0.41 -10.25
N VAL A 201 21.96 0.87 -11.05
CA VAL A 201 22.39 2.27 -11.03
C VAL A 201 21.21 3.21 -11.36
N TRP A 202 20.44 2.88 -12.40
CA TRP A 202 19.23 3.63 -12.76
C TRP A 202 18.21 3.65 -11.61
N ALA A 203 17.98 2.51 -10.97
CA ALA A 203 16.98 2.36 -9.92
C ALA A 203 17.34 3.07 -8.61
N PHE A 204 18.63 3.09 -8.24
CA PHE A 204 19.09 3.77 -7.02
C PHE A 204 19.41 5.26 -7.21
N THR A 205 19.53 5.74 -8.45
CA THR A 205 19.70 7.18 -8.74
C THR A 205 18.63 8.07 -8.07
N PRO A 206 17.31 7.81 -8.17
CA PRO A 206 16.32 8.63 -7.47
C PRO A 206 16.40 8.51 -5.94
N VAL A 207 16.86 7.39 -5.39
CA VAL A 207 17.08 7.21 -3.94
C VAL A 207 18.19 8.13 -3.45
N VAL A 208 19.33 8.16 -4.15
CA VAL A 208 20.44 9.06 -3.84
C VAL A 208 19.99 10.52 -3.95
N ARG A 209 19.28 10.88 -5.03
CA ARG A 209 18.74 12.23 -5.21
C ARG A 209 17.77 12.62 -4.11
N TYR A 210 16.92 11.71 -3.63
CA TYR A 210 15.99 11.94 -2.52
C TYR A 210 16.77 12.34 -1.25
N ILE A 211 17.81 11.59 -0.90
CA ILE A 211 18.65 11.85 0.28
C ILE A 211 19.41 13.18 0.14
N LEU A 212 20.01 13.44 -1.02
CA LEU A 212 20.73 14.69 -1.27
C LEU A 212 19.81 15.92 -1.17
N GLU A 213 18.58 15.81 -1.66
CA GLU A 213 17.60 16.88 -1.59
C GLU A 213 17.13 17.14 -0.15
N LEU A 214 16.87 16.07 0.63
CA LEU A 214 16.60 16.23 2.07
C LEU A 214 17.76 16.90 2.80
N HIS A 215 18.99 16.46 2.54
CA HIS A 215 20.20 17.03 3.15
C HIS A 215 20.38 18.50 2.80
N ARG A 216 20.12 18.87 1.54
CA ARG A 216 20.13 20.27 1.08
C ARG A 216 19.12 21.11 1.87
N GLN A 217 17.88 20.67 1.96
CA GLN A 217 16.82 21.39 2.67
C GLN A 217 17.12 21.51 4.17
N VAL A 218 17.69 20.47 4.79
CA VAL A 218 18.10 20.50 6.20
C VAL A 218 19.22 21.51 6.44
N ARG A 219 20.20 21.60 5.53
CA ARG A 219 21.24 22.66 5.58
C ARG A 219 20.66 24.07 5.43
N GLU A 220 19.51 24.19 4.76
CA GLU A 220 18.76 25.44 4.62
C GLU A 220 17.83 25.72 5.82
N GLY A 221 17.87 24.90 6.87
CA GLY A 221 17.13 25.09 8.11
C GLY A 221 15.81 24.32 8.20
N ALA A 222 15.50 23.45 7.23
CA ALA A 222 14.33 22.57 7.32
C ALA A 222 14.56 21.42 8.33
N THR A 223 13.46 20.87 8.85
CA THR A 223 13.48 19.76 9.80
C THR A 223 13.14 18.43 9.13
N ILE A 224 13.71 17.33 9.63
CA ILE A 224 13.41 15.96 9.20
C ILE A 224 12.27 15.41 10.04
N ASN A 225 11.20 14.99 9.37
CA ASN A 225 10.14 14.19 9.97
C ASN A 225 10.58 12.72 10.05
N VAL A 226 10.99 12.29 11.25
CA VAL A 226 11.57 10.95 11.46
C VAL A 226 10.59 9.83 11.10
N PRO A 227 9.30 9.86 11.50
CA PRO A 227 8.31 8.90 11.02
C PRO A 227 8.20 8.80 9.50
N ALA A 228 8.18 9.94 8.79
CA ALA A 228 8.11 9.95 7.33
C ALA A 228 9.35 9.28 6.69
N LEU A 229 10.56 9.66 7.15
CA LEU A 229 11.80 9.08 6.65
C LEU A 229 11.88 7.57 6.93
N ALA A 230 11.51 7.14 8.13
CA ALA A 230 11.46 5.72 8.50
C ALA A 230 10.47 4.95 7.62
N PHE A 231 9.30 5.53 7.35
CA PHE A 231 8.30 4.92 6.48
C PHE A 231 8.79 4.82 5.02
N TRP A 232 9.49 5.83 4.52
CA TRP A 232 10.12 5.80 3.19
C TRP A 232 11.15 4.66 3.07
N VAL A 233 12.03 4.49 4.07
CA VAL A 233 12.97 3.36 4.11
C VAL A 233 12.22 2.02 4.14
N LEU A 234 11.18 1.92 4.95
CA LEU A 234 10.33 0.74 5.03
C LEU A 234 9.71 0.39 3.66
N ALA A 235 9.17 1.39 2.96
CA ALA A 235 8.51 1.22 1.66
C ALA A 235 9.44 0.65 0.58
N ILE A 236 10.73 1.02 0.61
CA ILE A 236 11.75 0.45 -0.29
C ILE A 236 12.14 -0.95 0.16
N THR A 237 12.45 -1.12 1.45
CA THR A 237 13.03 -2.36 1.99
C THR A 237 12.04 -3.52 2.03
N MET A 238 10.74 -3.26 2.15
CA MET A 238 9.73 -4.33 2.13
C MET A 238 9.64 -5.07 0.79
N MET A 239 10.24 -4.54 -0.29
CA MET A 239 10.30 -5.18 -1.61
C MET A 239 11.55 -6.05 -1.82
N ILE A 240 12.52 -6.03 -0.89
CA ILE A 240 13.73 -6.89 -0.88
C ILE A 240 13.42 -8.40 -1.06
N PRO A 241 12.33 -8.95 -0.49
CA PRO A 241 12.01 -10.37 -0.62
C PRO A 241 11.91 -10.86 -2.08
N PHE A 242 11.49 -10.01 -3.02
CA PHE A 242 11.50 -10.34 -4.45
C PHE A 242 12.89 -10.67 -4.96
N ALA A 243 13.88 -9.84 -4.64
CA ALA A 243 15.22 -10.02 -5.16
C ALA A 243 15.95 -11.22 -4.53
N PHE A 244 15.75 -11.45 -3.23
CA PHE A 244 16.65 -12.31 -2.45
C PHE A 244 15.97 -13.49 -1.77
N LEU A 245 14.76 -13.33 -1.24
CA LEU A 245 14.19 -14.31 -0.30
C LEU A 245 13.20 -15.29 -0.97
N GLY A 246 12.22 -14.79 -1.72
CA GLY A 246 11.09 -15.60 -2.18
C GLY A 246 11.43 -16.53 -3.33
N LYS A 247 11.28 -17.84 -3.14
CA LYS A 247 11.51 -18.86 -4.19
C LYS A 247 10.28 -19.10 -5.05
N THR A 248 9.13 -18.64 -4.58
CA THR A 248 7.84 -18.67 -5.28
C THR A 248 7.20 -17.28 -5.22
N PHE A 249 6.16 -17.06 -6.03
CA PHE A 249 5.39 -15.82 -5.98
C PHE A 249 4.79 -15.56 -4.60
N SER A 250 4.21 -16.59 -3.97
CA SER A 250 3.61 -16.46 -2.65
C SER A 250 4.64 -16.05 -1.60
N GLU A 251 5.82 -16.70 -1.61
CA GLU A 251 6.91 -16.38 -0.69
C GLU A 251 7.44 -14.94 -0.86
N ALA A 252 7.60 -14.47 -2.10
CA ALA A 252 8.06 -13.10 -2.37
C ALA A 252 7.06 -12.05 -1.87
N TRP A 253 5.77 -12.39 -1.86
CA TRP A 253 4.69 -11.50 -1.44
C TRP A 253 4.41 -11.47 0.05
N VAL A 254 4.77 -12.51 0.83
CA VAL A 254 4.39 -12.61 2.27
C VAL A 254 4.65 -11.33 3.04
N ILE A 255 5.88 -10.81 2.97
CA ILE A 255 6.27 -9.61 3.71
C ILE A 255 5.57 -8.34 3.15
N PRO A 256 5.70 -7.98 1.86
CA PRO A 256 5.08 -6.76 1.35
C PRO A 256 3.56 -6.75 1.51
N VAL A 257 2.88 -7.88 1.31
CA VAL A 257 1.41 -7.96 1.47
C VAL A 257 1.01 -7.83 2.93
N THR A 258 1.73 -8.48 3.86
CA THR A 258 1.47 -8.31 5.31
C THR A 258 1.55 -6.83 5.70
N VAL A 259 2.59 -6.13 5.26
CA VAL A 259 2.74 -4.69 5.55
C VAL A 259 1.61 -3.88 4.94
N HIS A 260 1.37 -4.07 3.64
CA HIS A 260 0.33 -3.39 2.87
C HIS A 260 -1.06 -3.51 3.53
N TRP A 261 -1.37 -4.69 4.07
CA TRP A 261 -2.63 -4.99 4.73
C TRP A 261 -2.86 -4.24 6.02
N PHE A 262 -1.91 -4.29 6.95
CA PHE A 262 -2.03 -3.59 8.22
C PHE A 262 -2.16 -2.08 8.01
N GLN A 263 -1.42 -1.55 7.04
CA GLN A 263 -1.53 -0.14 6.67
C GLN A 263 -2.94 0.18 6.16
N TYR A 264 -3.50 -0.66 5.28
CA TYR A 264 -4.84 -0.48 4.73
C TYR A 264 -5.93 -0.55 5.82
N ILE A 265 -5.83 -1.53 6.73
CA ILE A 265 -6.72 -1.68 7.88
C ILE A 265 -6.61 -0.46 8.80
N GLY A 266 -5.38 0.01 9.08
CA GLY A 266 -5.13 1.19 9.91
C GLY A 266 -5.79 2.44 9.33
N LEU A 267 -5.62 2.69 8.03
CA LEU A 267 -6.26 3.81 7.32
C LEU A 267 -7.79 3.71 7.40
N ASN A 268 -8.36 2.55 7.08
CA ASN A 268 -9.81 2.36 7.09
C ASN A 268 -10.40 2.46 8.50
N TYR A 269 -9.73 1.91 9.51
CA TYR A 269 -10.13 2.07 10.91
C TYR A 269 -10.16 3.55 11.31
N ALA A 270 -9.12 4.31 10.95
CA ALA A 270 -9.04 5.75 11.25
C ALA A 270 -10.20 6.52 10.59
N ILE A 271 -10.54 6.19 9.34
CA ILE A 271 -11.70 6.75 8.62
C ILE A 271 -13.00 6.37 9.31
N VAL A 272 -13.23 5.07 9.57
CA VAL A 272 -14.50 4.60 10.14
C VAL A 272 -14.77 5.26 11.49
N LYS A 273 -13.74 5.35 12.33
CA LYS A 273 -13.81 5.96 13.66
C LYS A 273 -14.19 7.45 13.63
N LYS A 274 -13.83 8.18 12.58
CA LYS A 274 -14.11 9.63 12.44
C LYS A 274 -15.33 9.92 11.58
N LYS A 275 -15.44 9.28 10.43
CA LYS A 275 -16.49 9.51 9.45
C LYS A 275 -17.84 8.99 9.94
N TYR A 276 -17.87 7.82 10.57
CA TYR A 276 -19.13 7.19 11.00
C TYR A 276 -19.32 7.20 12.52
N SER A 277 -18.68 8.15 13.23
CA SER A 277 -18.92 8.32 14.67
C SER A 277 -20.36 8.72 14.98
N PRO A 278 -20.89 8.46 16.19
CA PRO A 278 -22.26 8.85 16.56
C PRO A 278 -22.58 10.34 16.37
N ASP A 279 -21.56 11.19 16.54
CA ASP A 279 -21.66 12.65 16.41
C ASP A 279 -21.41 13.15 14.98
N SER A 280 -21.05 12.27 14.04
CA SER A 280 -20.80 12.64 12.65
C SER A 280 -22.11 12.78 11.86
N GLN A 281 -22.16 13.77 10.98
CA GLN A 281 -23.23 13.92 9.99
C GLN A 281 -23.33 12.73 9.01
N PHE A 282 -22.27 11.93 8.87
CA PHE A 282 -22.24 10.77 7.96
C PHE A 282 -22.59 9.44 8.64
N LYS A 283 -23.01 9.44 9.92
CA LYS A 283 -23.29 8.21 10.68
C LYS A 283 -24.29 7.25 10.02
N ASN A 284 -25.22 7.79 9.21
CA ASN A 284 -26.26 7.05 8.52
C ASN A 284 -25.92 6.74 7.04
N ASP A 285 -24.71 7.06 6.59
CA ASP A 285 -24.29 6.78 5.21
C ASP A 285 -23.99 5.29 4.99
N LEU A 286 -23.74 4.53 6.07
CA LEU A 286 -23.67 3.07 6.05
C LEU A 286 -25.04 2.45 6.45
N PRO A 287 -25.31 1.17 6.10
CA PRO A 287 -26.45 0.43 6.61
C PRO A 287 -26.53 0.52 8.14
N LYS A 288 -27.72 0.43 8.75
CA LYS A 288 -27.96 0.56 10.21
C LYS A 288 -27.24 -0.49 11.09
N ILE A 289 -26.39 -1.32 10.49
CA ILE A 289 -25.49 -2.26 11.16
C ILE A 289 -24.27 -1.45 11.62
N SER A 290 -23.78 -1.69 12.84
CA SER A 290 -22.54 -1.08 13.31
C SER A 290 -21.43 -1.28 12.26
N PRO A 291 -20.69 -0.24 11.83
CA PRO A 291 -19.62 -0.38 10.84
C PRO A 291 -18.58 -1.44 11.23
N MET A 292 -18.33 -1.59 12.53
CA MET A 292 -17.47 -2.65 13.07
C MET A 292 -18.11 -4.02 12.93
N VAL A 293 -19.42 -4.15 13.15
CA VAL A 293 -20.14 -5.41 12.92
C VAL A 293 -20.15 -5.74 11.43
N LEU A 294 -20.37 -4.77 10.53
CA LEU A 294 -20.31 -4.99 9.09
C LEU A 294 -18.90 -5.43 8.65
N PHE A 295 -17.85 -4.78 9.17
CA PHE A 295 -16.46 -5.19 8.97
C PHE A 295 -16.22 -6.61 9.46
N PHE A 296 -16.51 -6.93 10.72
CA PHE A 296 -16.27 -8.27 11.25
C PHE A 296 -17.13 -9.34 10.58
N THR A 297 -18.38 -9.03 10.23
CA THR A 297 -19.28 -9.99 9.57
C THR A 297 -18.82 -10.28 8.14
N THR A 298 -18.36 -9.27 7.40
CA THR A 298 -17.79 -9.49 6.06
C THR A 298 -16.47 -10.24 6.14
N CYS A 299 -15.60 -9.89 7.10
CA CYS A 299 -14.33 -10.57 7.30
C CYS A 299 -14.55 -12.04 7.70
N ILE A 300 -15.36 -12.31 8.74
CA ILE A 300 -15.66 -13.66 9.23
C ILE A 300 -16.48 -14.45 8.20
N GLY A 301 -17.43 -13.83 7.52
CA GLY A 301 -18.27 -14.51 6.51
C GLY A 301 -17.45 -14.99 5.32
N LEU A 302 -16.57 -14.14 4.79
CA LEU A 302 -15.65 -14.52 3.73
C LEU A 302 -14.56 -15.49 4.23
N LEU A 303 -14.13 -15.38 5.50
CA LEU A 303 -13.21 -16.33 6.15
C LEU A 303 -13.85 -17.72 6.20
N VAL A 304 -15.09 -17.82 6.68
CA VAL A 304 -15.86 -19.06 6.69
C VAL A 304 -16.04 -19.59 5.28
N ALA A 305 -16.34 -18.75 4.29
CA ALA A 305 -16.42 -19.17 2.90
C ALA A 305 -15.08 -19.74 2.40
N ALA A 306 -13.96 -19.07 2.67
CA ALA A 306 -12.62 -19.53 2.31
C ALA A 306 -12.27 -20.87 3.00
N VAL A 307 -12.59 -21.02 4.29
CA VAL A 307 -12.40 -22.25 5.08
C VAL A 307 -13.29 -23.39 4.63
N LEU A 308 -14.51 -23.12 4.15
CA LEU A 308 -15.38 -24.17 3.61
C LEU A 308 -14.95 -24.60 2.21
N ILE A 309 -14.40 -23.65 1.43
CA ILE A 309 -13.90 -23.90 0.08
C ILE A 309 -12.52 -24.59 0.10
N MET A 310 -11.67 -24.33 1.10
CA MET A 310 -10.29 -24.85 1.14
C MET A 310 -10.15 -26.38 1.30
N PRO A 311 -10.90 -27.09 2.16
CA PRO A 311 -10.88 -28.55 2.27
C PRO A 311 -11.35 -29.23 0.98
N VAL A 312 -12.43 -28.69 0.38
CA VAL A 312 -12.88 -29.07 -0.97
C VAL A 312 -11.76 -28.79 -1.98
N GLY A 313 -11.13 -27.62 -1.89
CA GLY A 313 -9.97 -27.20 -2.63
C GLY A 313 -8.83 -28.21 -2.53
N THR A 314 -8.36 -28.58 -1.34
CA THR A 314 -7.21 -29.50 -1.15
C THR A 314 -7.46 -30.92 -1.69
N ALA A 315 -8.71 -31.39 -1.66
CA ALA A 315 -9.11 -32.65 -2.31
C ALA A 315 -9.22 -32.51 -3.84
N VAL A 316 -9.65 -31.34 -4.32
CA VAL A 316 -9.76 -30.96 -5.74
C VAL A 316 -8.38 -30.65 -6.37
N PHE A 317 -7.46 -30.04 -5.62
CA PHE A 317 -6.10 -29.67 -6.05
C PHE A 317 -5.28 -30.90 -6.43
N LYS A 318 -5.64 -32.07 -5.90
CA LYS A 318 -5.04 -33.36 -6.26
C LYS A 318 -5.74 -34.09 -7.41
N SER A 319 -6.94 -33.66 -7.85
CA SER A 319 -7.79 -34.45 -8.75
C SER A 319 -8.26 -33.74 -10.02
N ASN A 320 -8.30 -32.40 -10.07
CA ASN A 320 -8.76 -31.67 -11.25
C ASN A 320 -7.94 -30.38 -11.53
N PRO A 321 -6.95 -30.44 -12.44
CA PRO A 321 -6.12 -29.28 -12.83
C PRO A 321 -6.92 -28.09 -13.38
N LEU A 322 -8.08 -28.33 -14.00
CA LEU A 322 -8.94 -27.25 -14.51
C LEU A 322 -9.58 -26.47 -13.35
N MET A 323 -10.09 -27.19 -12.35
CA MET A 323 -10.71 -26.59 -11.18
C MET A 323 -9.69 -25.76 -10.37
N VAL A 324 -8.45 -26.24 -10.26
CA VAL A 324 -7.32 -25.48 -9.69
C VAL A 324 -7.12 -24.16 -10.41
N LYS A 325 -6.96 -24.21 -11.74
CA LYS A 325 -6.77 -23.01 -12.55
C LYS A 325 -7.96 -22.04 -12.42
N MET A 326 -9.18 -22.56 -12.39
CA MET A 326 -10.37 -21.74 -12.24
C MET A 326 -10.41 -21.03 -10.88
N LEU A 327 -10.18 -21.75 -9.78
CA LEU A 327 -10.18 -21.18 -8.42
C LEU A 327 -9.06 -20.15 -8.23
N THR A 328 -7.84 -20.45 -8.70
CA THR A 328 -6.74 -19.49 -8.70
C THR A 328 -7.04 -18.28 -9.60
N GLY A 329 -7.64 -18.51 -10.76
CA GLY A 329 -8.09 -17.44 -11.67
C GLY A 329 -9.13 -16.52 -11.02
N ILE A 330 -10.12 -17.08 -10.31
CA ILE A 330 -11.13 -16.32 -9.55
C ILE A 330 -10.44 -15.46 -8.49
N TRP A 331 -9.54 -16.06 -7.72
CA TRP A 331 -8.78 -15.36 -6.70
C TRP A 331 -7.98 -14.17 -7.25
N LEU A 332 -7.25 -14.38 -8.35
CA LEU A 332 -6.51 -13.32 -9.04
C LEU A 332 -7.46 -12.28 -9.65
N GLY A 333 -8.63 -12.69 -10.13
CA GLY A 333 -9.69 -11.79 -10.61
C GLY A 333 -10.23 -10.88 -9.51
N VAL A 334 -10.52 -11.40 -8.32
CA VAL A 334 -10.94 -10.61 -7.15
C VAL A 334 -9.82 -9.65 -6.73
N THR A 335 -8.58 -10.13 -6.72
CA THR A 335 -7.40 -9.32 -6.44
C THR A 335 -7.24 -8.16 -7.42
N ALA A 336 -7.42 -8.42 -8.73
CA ALA A 336 -7.40 -7.39 -9.77
C ALA A 336 -8.52 -6.36 -9.58
N CYS A 337 -9.72 -6.80 -9.19
CA CYS A 337 -10.84 -5.90 -8.89
C CYS A 337 -10.50 -4.95 -7.74
N HIS A 338 -9.88 -5.47 -6.68
CA HIS A 338 -9.48 -4.65 -5.56
C HIS A 338 -8.45 -3.58 -5.99
N TYR A 339 -7.40 -3.95 -6.73
CA TYR A 339 -6.42 -2.97 -7.23
C TYR A 339 -7.07 -1.91 -8.12
N PHE A 340 -8.00 -2.34 -8.97
CA PHE A 340 -8.77 -1.45 -9.82
C PHE A 340 -9.61 -0.47 -9.00
N LEU A 341 -10.39 -0.96 -8.04
CA LEU A 341 -11.28 -0.13 -7.22
C LEU A 341 -10.50 0.86 -6.34
N ASP A 342 -9.45 0.39 -5.69
CA ASP A 342 -8.62 1.24 -4.83
C ASP A 342 -7.97 2.38 -5.62
N ALA A 343 -7.63 2.17 -6.89
CA ALA A 343 -7.12 3.22 -7.77
C ALA A 343 -8.12 4.35 -8.05
N PHE A 344 -9.41 4.16 -7.75
CA PHE A 344 -10.44 5.20 -7.77
C PHE A 344 -10.78 5.74 -6.39
N LEU A 345 -10.81 4.87 -5.36
CA LEU A 345 -11.16 5.27 -3.99
C LEU A 345 -10.11 6.16 -3.35
N TRP A 346 -8.84 5.84 -3.53
CA TRP A 346 -7.71 6.55 -2.91
C TRP A 346 -7.12 7.64 -3.82
N ARG A 347 -7.84 8.00 -4.87
CA ARG A 347 -7.39 8.94 -5.90
C ARG A 347 -7.66 10.38 -5.49
N PHE A 348 -6.86 10.92 -4.58
CA PHE A 348 -7.02 12.30 -4.06
C PHE A 348 -6.83 13.43 -5.09
N ARG A 349 -6.51 13.13 -6.35
CA ARG A 349 -6.66 14.11 -7.45
C ARG A 349 -8.12 14.36 -7.82
N GLU A 350 -9.03 13.43 -7.52
CA GLU A 350 -10.47 13.61 -7.68
C GLU A 350 -11.06 14.37 -6.50
N ALA A 351 -11.95 15.31 -6.78
CA ALA A 351 -12.59 16.14 -5.75
C ALA A 351 -13.41 15.29 -4.76
N HIS A 352 -14.10 14.27 -5.25
CA HIS A 352 -14.91 13.37 -4.42
C HIS A 352 -14.10 12.71 -3.31
N ALA A 353 -12.95 12.09 -3.65
CA ALA A 353 -12.08 11.45 -2.67
C ALA A 353 -11.51 12.45 -1.63
N ARG A 354 -11.15 13.67 -2.07
CA ARG A 354 -10.71 14.74 -1.16
C ARG A 354 -11.80 15.23 -0.21
N GLN A 355 -13.06 15.13 -0.59
CA GLN A 355 -14.18 15.58 0.24
C GLN A 355 -14.71 14.48 1.15
N SER A 356 -14.67 13.22 0.70
CA SER A 356 -15.29 12.09 1.40
C SER A 356 -14.35 11.33 2.35
N ILE A 357 -13.04 11.43 2.15
CA ILE A 357 -12.03 10.65 2.90
C ILE A 357 -11.02 11.57 3.60
N LEU A 358 -10.37 12.46 2.85
CA LEU A 358 -9.22 13.23 3.33
C LEU A 358 -9.47 14.02 4.63
N PRO A 359 -10.63 14.69 4.85
CA PRO A 359 -10.85 15.47 6.07
C PRO A 359 -10.84 14.60 7.32
N HIS A 360 -11.31 13.36 7.21
CA HIS A 360 -11.34 12.42 8.32
C HIS A 360 -9.94 11.94 8.69
N LEU A 361 -9.07 11.70 7.70
CA LEU A 361 -7.66 11.37 7.93
C LEU A 361 -6.90 12.55 8.53
N MET A 362 -7.11 13.76 7.99
CA MET A 362 -6.40 14.96 8.45
C MET A 362 -6.85 15.44 9.83
N SER A 363 -8.06 15.07 10.29
CA SER A 363 -8.58 15.43 11.61
C SER A 363 -7.75 14.91 12.80
N TYR A 364 -6.86 13.94 12.57
CA TYR A 364 -5.95 13.42 13.58
C TYR A 364 -4.71 14.29 13.80
N ARG A 365 -4.40 15.19 12.86
CA ARG A 365 -3.29 16.13 13.04
C ARG A 365 -3.66 17.11 14.14
N LYS A 366 -2.86 17.13 15.23
CA LYS A 366 -3.02 18.16 16.27
C LYS A 366 -2.88 19.54 15.61
N ALA A 367 -3.85 20.41 15.87
CA ALA A 367 -3.70 21.83 15.59
C ALA A 367 -2.38 22.30 16.21
N PRO A 368 -1.60 23.15 15.52
CA PRO A 368 -0.45 23.75 16.17
C PRO A 368 -0.94 24.40 17.47
N ALA A 369 -0.23 24.17 18.58
CA ALA A 369 -0.44 25.00 19.76
C ALA A 369 -0.32 26.44 19.27
N LYS A 370 -1.33 27.28 19.53
CA LYS A 370 -1.19 28.72 19.29
C LYS A 370 -0.02 29.15 20.16
N SER A 371 1.13 29.38 19.53
CA SER A 371 2.30 30.01 20.14
C SER A 371 1.98 31.48 20.38
#